data_AF-A0A176YBY4-F1
#
_entry.id   AF-A0A176YBY4-F1
#
_cell.length_a   1.000
_cell.length_b   1.000
_cell.length_c   1.000
_cell.angle_alpha   90.00
_cell.angle_beta   90.00
_cell.angle_gamma   90.00
#
_symmetry.space_group_name_H-M   'P 1'
#
loop_
_entity.id
_entity.type
_entity.pdbx_description
1 polymer ?
#
loop_
_entity_poly.entity_id
_entity_poly.type
_entity_poly.pdbx_seq_one_letter_code
_entity_poly.pdbx_strand_id
1 'polypeptide(L)'
;MPGGASSLRESHGDWVVSCAVQKQAGRKVKSCALSQEQTSGNSRQRVLAIELKPENTGVAGILILPFGLALDHGATFQIDDGSAGPPQIFRTCIPAGCLVPVSFDSRTLVGLRKRNQLKVKTVADGGKETAFMISLKGFPSAFDRTAALAK
;
A
#
# COMPACT_ATOMS: atom_id res chain seq x y z
N MET A 1 2.51 -3.39 -23.10
CA MET A 1 2.88 -2.02 -22.68
C MET A 1 3.06 -1.21 -23.95
N PRO A 2 2.79 0.11 -23.95
CA PRO A 2 3.00 0.93 -25.15
C PRO A 2 4.47 0.77 -25.63
N GLY A 3 4.68 0.52 -26.92
CA GLY A 3 6.00 0.60 -27.55
C GLY A 3 7.04 -0.48 -27.19
N GLY A 4 6.66 -1.65 -26.65
CA GLY A 4 7.59 -2.76 -26.43
C GLY A 4 8.50 -2.66 -25.18
N ALA A 5 8.28 -1.67 -24.31
CA ALA A 5 9.00 -1.56 -23.04
C ALA A 5 8.69 -2.76 -22.10
N SER A 6 9.72 -3.24 -21.40
CA SER A 6 9.62 -4.32 -20.40
C SER A 6 9.22 -3.84 -19.00
N SER A 7 9.26 -2.53 -18.77
CA SER A 7 8.83 -1.88 -17.53
C SER A 7 8.26 -0.48 -17.78
N LEU A 8 7.44 0.00 -16.84
CA LEU A 8 6.81 1.32 -16.82
C LEU A 8 6.76 1.81 -15.39
N ARG A 9 6.98 3.10 -15.22
CA ARG A 9 6.84 3.79 -13.95
C ARG A 9 6.20 5.16 -14.21
N GLU A 10 5.06 5.43 -13.59
CA GLU A 10 4.29 6.65 -13.76
C GLU A 10 3.91 7.22 -12.39
N SER A 11 4.00 8.54 -12.23
CA SER A 11 3.61 9.22 -10.99
C SER A 11 2.20 9.79 -11.10
N HIS A 12 1.42 9.62 -10.04
CA HIS A 12 0.04 10.08 -9.91
C HIS A 12 -0.14 10.71 -8.53
N GLY A 13 0.13 12.01 -8.42
CA GLY A 13 0.19 12.68 -7.11
C GLY A 13 1.26 12.04 -6.24
N ASP A 14 0.86 11.51 -5.08
CA ASP A 14 1.77 10.89 -4.12
C ASP A 14 1.96 9.38 -4.36
N TRP A 15 1.33 8.84 -5.41
CA TRP A 15 1.37 7.43 -5.78
C TRP A 15 2.23 7.20 -7.02
N VAL A 16 2.90 6.05 -7.06
CA VAL A 16 3.65 5.58 -8.22
C VAL A 16 3.03 4.29 -8.73
N VAL A 17 2.63 4.28 -10.00
CA VAL A 17 2.25 3.07 -10.73
C VAL A 17 3.51 2.47 -11.32
N SER A 18 3.75 1.19 -11.06
CA SER A 18 4.83 0.43 -11.67
C SER A 18 4.30 -0.85 -12.31
N CYS A 19 4.82 -1.16 -13.50
CA CYS A 19 4.52 -2.40 -14.20
C CYS A 19 5.81 -3.00 -14.73
N ALA A 20 5.93 -4.32 -14.64
CA ALA A 20 7.02 -5.08 -15.24
C ALA A 20 6.49 -6.34 -15.91
N VAL A 21 7.09 -6.69 -17.06
CA VAL A 21 6.87 -7.99 -17.70
C VAL A 21 7.96 -8.93 -17.24
N GLN A 22 7.58 -9.94 -16.46
CA GLN A 22 8.47 -10.98 -15.98
C GLN A 22 8.25 -12.28 -16.74
N LYS A 23 9.29 -13.09 -16.92
CA LYS A 23 9.14 -14.46 -17.43
C LYS A 23 8.97 -15.39 -16.23
N GLN A 24 7.79 -15.97 -16.07
CA GLN A 24 7.52 -17.03 -15.09
C GLN A 24 7.17 -18.32 -15.83
N ALA A 25 7.92 -19.39 -15.56
CA ALA A 25 7.74 -20.71 -16.21
C ALA A 25 7.62 -20.63 -17.74
N GLY A 26 8.46 -19.81 -18.39
CA GLY A 26 8.45 -19.62 -19.84
C GLY A 26 7.33 -18.72 -20.39
N ARG A 27 6.38 -18.27 -19.56
CA ARG A 27 5.31 -17.34 -19.94
C ARG A 27 5.65 -15.91 -19.53
N LYS A 28 5.31 -14.93 -20.38
CA LYS A 28 5.39 -13.51 -20.05
C LYS A 28 4.20 -13.17 -19.15
N VAL A 29 4.47 -12.85 -17.88
CA VAL A 29 3.49 -12.39 -16.91
C VAL A 29 3.71 -10.91 -16.68
N LYS A 30 2.68 -10.11 -16.85
CA LYS A 30 2.69 -8.68 -16.57
C LYS A 30 2.22 -8.47 -15.13
N SER A 31 3.07 -7.88 -14.29
CA SER A 31 2.72 -7.51 -12.92
C SER A 31 2.69 -5.99 -12.82
N CYS A 32 1.57 -5.46 -12.36
CA CYS A 32 1.36 -4.03 -12.15
C CYS A 32 0.91 -3.79 -10.70
N ALA A 33 1.39 -2.70 -10.12
CA ALA A 33 1.02 -2.26 -8.77
C ALA A 33 1.06 -0.73 -8.67
N LEU A 34 0.30 -0.20 -7.71
CA LEU A 34 0.43 1.18 -7.25
C LEU A 34 1.08 1.18 -5.87
N SER A 35 1.95 2.14 -5.62
CA SER A 35 2.72 2.20 -4.38
C SER A 35 2.92 3.62 -3.87
N GLN A 36 3.12 3.73 -2.57
CA GLN A 36 3.56 4.95 -1.89
C GLN A 36 4.60 4.59 -0.84
N GLU A 37 5.61 5.43 -0.72
CA GLU A 37 6.68 5.29 0.28
C GLU A 37 6.91 6.63 0.96
N GLN A 38 7.10 6.59 2.27
CA GLN A 38 7.42 7.78 3.07
C GLN A 38 8.75 7.56 3.77
N THR A 39 9.60 8.59 3.72
CA THR A 39 10.89 8.61 4.37
C THR A 39 10.93 9.74 5.38
N SER A 40 11.62 9.51 6.50
CA SER A 40 11.87 10.54 7.50
C SER A 40 12.85 11.55 6.92
N GLY A 41 12.47 12.83 6.94
CA GLY A 41 13.32 13.92 6.43
C GLY A 41 14.68 14.03 7.14
N ASN A 42 14.75 13.60 8.40
CA ASN A 42 15.94 13.75 9.23
C ASN A 42 16.94 12.60 9.06
N SER A 43 16.46 11.36 8.92
CA SER A 43 17.30 10.16 8.90
C SER A 43 17.39 9.47 7.54
N ARG A 44 16.62 9.93 6.54
CA ARG A 44 16.37 9.23 5.26
C ARG A 44 15.88 7.79 5.42
N GLN A 45 15.47 7.41 6.62
CA GLN A 45 14.94 6.08 6.91
C GLN A 45 13.50 6.01 6.44
N ARG A 46 13.12 4.90 5.81
CA ARG A 46 11.73 4.62 5.45
C ARG A 46 10.87 4.52 6.71
N VAL A 47 9.79 5.30 6.73
CA VAL A 47 8.79 5.30 7.80
C VAL A 47 7.67 4.32 7.48
N LEU A 48 7.22 4.27 6.23
CA LEU A 48 6.27 3.26 5.74
C LEU A 48 6.42 3.07 4.24
N ALA A 49 5.98 1.90 3.75
CA ALA A 49 5.72 1.70 2.32
C ALA A 49 4.47 0.85 2.14
N ILE A 50 3.63 1.19 1.18
CA ILE A 50 2.46 0.40 0.80
C ILE A 50 2.52 0.10 -0.69
N GLU A 51 2.30 -1.15 -1.06
CA GLU A 51 2.11 -1.60 -2.44
C GLU A 51 0.76 -2.30 -2.53
N LEU A 52 -0.04 -1.91 -3.52
CA LEU A 52 -1.40 -2.39 -3.74
C LEU A 52 -1.58 -2.86 -5.18
N LYS A 53 -2.49 -3.81 -5.37
CA LYS A 53 -2.91 -4.34 -6.67
C LYS A 53 -4.44 -4.41 -6.70
N PRO A 54 -5.08 -4.02 -7.83
CA PRO A 54 -6.50 -4.24 -8.02
C PRO A 54 -6.86 -5.72 -7.92
N GLU A 55 -7.97 -6.02 -7.26
CA GLU A 55 -8.62 -7.34 -7.26
C GLU A 55 -10.00 -7.24 -7.93
N ASN A 56 -10.71 -8.36 -8.08
CA ASN A 56 -12.01 -8.41 -8.78
C ASN A 56 -13.01 -7.35 -8.26
N THR A 57 -13.10 -7.18 -6.94
CA THR A 57 -14.05 -6.25 -6.31
C THR A 57 -13.40 -5.34 -5.28
N GLY A 58 -12.08 -5.18 -5.30
CA GLY A 58 -11.36 -4.46 -4.25
C GLY A 58 -9.91 -4.16 -4.60
N VAL A 59 -9.11 -4.00 -3.56
CA VAL A 59 -7.67 -3.77 -3.68
C VAL A 59 -6.94 -4.44 -2.52
N ALA A 60 -5.86 -5.15 -2.81
CA ALA A 60 -5.08 -5.85 -1.80
C ALA A 60 -3.59 -5.65 -2.02
N GLY A 61 -2.79 -5.95 -1.00
CA GLY A 61 -1.34 -5.87 -1.11
C GLY A 61 -0.65 -5.98 0.23
N ILE A 62 0.47 -5.27 0.34
CA ILE A 62 1.35 -5.33 1.51
C ILE A 62 1.65 -3.91 1.97
N LEU A 63 1.44 -3.68 3.26
CA LEU A 63 1.98 -2.54 4.00
C LEU A 63 3.26 -3.00 4.73
N ILE A 64 4.29 -2.17 4.67
CA ILE A 64 5.53 -2.32 5.43
C ILE A 64 5.57 -1.20 6.46
N LEU A 65 5.53 -1.60 7.74
CA LEU A 65 5.63 -0.72 8.90
C LEU A 65 7.01 -0.84 9.55
N PRO A 66 7.46 0.17 10.32
CA PRO A 66 8.78 0.15 10.93
C PRO A 66 8.85 -0.85 12.10
N PHE A 67 10.06 -1.13 12.55
CA PHE A 67 10.29 -1.93 13.76
C PHE A 67 9.89 -1.17 15.03
N GLY A 68 9.83 -1.89 16.16
CA GLY A 68 9.46 -1.33 17.47
C GLY A 68 7.95 -1.25 17.73
N LEU A 69 7.15 -1.98 16.94
CA LEU A 69 5.70 -2.10 17.10
C LEU A 69 5.34 -3.42 17.80
N ALA A 70 4.31 -3.37 18.63
CA ALA A 70 3.70 -4.53 19.27
C ALA A 70 2.86 -5.31 18.24
N LEU A 71 3.43 -6.41 17.73
CA LEU A 71 2.91 -7.17 16.60
C LEU A 71 1.56 -7.84 16.88
N ASP A 72 1.31 -8.21 18.14
CA ASP A 72 0.08 -8.83 18.64
C ASP A 72 -1.13 -7.89 18.59
N HIS A 73 -0.91 -6.57 18.69
CA HIS A 73 -1.96 -5.57 18.56
C HIS A 73 -2.38 -5.29 17.10
N GLY A 74 -1.58 -5.73 16.11
CA GLY A 74 -1.86 -5.52 14.70
C GLY A 74 -1.88 -4.04 14.26
N ALA A 75 -2.46 -3.80 13.08
CA ALA A 75 -2.65 -2.48 12.52
C ALA A 75 -4.12 -2.28 12.09
N THR A 76 -4.76 -1.22 12.58
CA THR A 76 -6.11 -0.85 12.15
C THR A 76 -6.08 0.29 11.15
N PHE A 77 -7.06 0.30 10.25
CA PHE A 77 -7.13 1.26 9.14
C PHE A 77 -8.37 2.12 9.30
N GLN A 78 -8.19 3.44 9.23
CA GLN A 78 -9.26 4.42 9.33
C GLN A 78 -9.15 5.40 8.16
N ILE A 79 -10.22 5.56 7.41
CA ILE A 79 -10.31 6.54 6.33
C ILE A 79 -10.82 7.86 6.91
N ASP A 80 -10.05 8.95 6.76
CA ASP A 80 -10.27 10.24 7.41
C ASP A 80 -10.61 10.11 8.92
N ASP A 81 -11.84 10.47 9.31
CA ASP A 81 -12.36 10.40 10.68
C ASP A 81 -13.51 9.39 10.83
N GLY A 82 -13.63 8.44 9.88
CA GLY A 82 -14.61 7.34 9.95
C GLY A 82 -14.28 6.30 11.01
N SER A 83 -15.04 5.21 11.11
CA SER A 83 -14.69 4.10 12.02
C SER A 83 -13.48 3.33 11.52
N ALA A 84 -12.62 2.88 12.44
CA ALA A 84 -11.52 1.98 12.10
C ALA A 84 -12.06 0.58 11.76
N GLY A 85 -11.49 -0.07 10.75
CA GLY A 85 -11.76 -1.46 10.44
C GLY A 85 -11.12 -2.43 11.46
N PRO A 86 -11.37 -3.74 11.33
CA PRO A 86 -10.73 -4.75 12.17
C PRO A 86 -9.20 -4.74 11.99
N PRO A 87 -8.43 -5.08 13.04
CA PRO A 87 -6.97 -5.10 12.97
C PRO A 87 -6.49 -6.13 11.94
N GLN A 88 -5.55 -5.70 11.10
CA GLN A 88 -4.78 -6.58 10.23
C GLN A 88 -3.53 -7.02 10.98
N ILE A 89 -3.24 -8.32 10.94
CA ILE A 89 -2.15 -8.92 11.72
C ILE A 89 -0.84 -8.87 10.93
N PHE A 90 0.26 -8.61 11.62
CA PHE A 90 1.59 -8.70 11.04
C PHE A 90 1.92 -10.15 10.67
N ARG A 91 2.42 -10.36 9.46
CA ARG A 91 2.78 -11.71 8.98
C ARG A 91 4.19 -12.11 9.39
N THR A 92 5.15 -11.21 9.19
CA THR A 92 6.57 -11.41 9.45
C THR A 92 7.29 -10.07 9.34
N CYS A 93 8.53 -9.99 9.80
CA CYS A 93 9.41 -8.87 9.50
C CYS A 93 10.59 -9.29 8.62
N ILE A 94 11.08 -8.35 7.83
CA ILE A 94 12.26 -8.45 6.95
C ILE A 94 13.13 -7.20 7.18
N PRO A 95 14.36 -7.09 6.64
CA PRO A 95 15.19 -5.90 6.86
C PRO A 95 14.54 -4.56 6.49
N ALA A 96 13.57 -4.57 5.56
CA ALA A 96 12.82 -3.38 5.17
C ALA A 96 11.71 -2.95 6.16
N GLY A 97 11.34 -3.81 7.13
CA GLY A 97 10.28 -3.57 8.10
C GLY A 97 9.36 -4.79 8.30
N CYS A 98 8.27 -4.58 9.03
CA CYS A 98 7.27 -5.59 9.34
C CYS A 98 6.11 -5.55 8.33
N LEU A 99 5.80 -6.71 7.76
CA LEU A 99 4.83 -6.88 6.69
C LEU A 99 3.43 -7.10 7.26
N VAL A 100 2.48 -6.28 6.82
CA VAL A 100 1.05 -6.39 7.11
C VAL A 100 0.32 -6.61 5.78
N PRO A 101 -0.18 -7.82 5.50
CA PRO A 101 -1.10 -8.04 4.40
C PRO A 101 -2.36 -7.20 4.60
N VAL A 102 -2.80 -6.53 3.53
CA VAL A 102 -4.00 -5.69 3.55
C VAL A 102 -4.92 -6.11 2.42
N SER A 103 -6.22 -6.12 2.69
CA SER A 103 -7.27 -6.26 1.69
C SER A 103 -8.38 -5.27 2.03
N PHE A 104 -8.78 -4.48 1.04
CA PHE A 104 -9.83 -3.49 1.15
C PHE A 104 -10.93 -3.84 0.15
N ASP A 105 -12.13 -4.05 0.69
CA ASP A 105 -13.31 -4.39 -0.10
C ASP A 105 -13.78 -3.23 -0.99
N SER A 106 -14.81 -3.46 -1.81
CA SER A 106 -15.36 -2.45 -2.72
C SER A 106 -15.82 -1.20 -1.98
N ARG A 107 -16.39 -1.35 -0.77
CA ARG A 107 -16.87 -0.24 0.06
C ARG A 107 -15.71 0.62 0.53
N THR A 108 -14.66 -0.01 1.04
CA THR A 108 -13.46 0.67 1.52
C THR A 108 -12.72 1.33 0.36
N LEU A 109 -12.64 0.67 -0.80
CA LEU A 109 -12.06 1.23 -2.02
C LEU A 109 -12.77 2.52 -2.45
N VAL A 110 -14.10 2.60 -2.35
CA VAL A 110 -14.84 3.86 -2.61
C VAL A 110 -14.37 4.97 -1.67
N GLY A 111 -14.11 4.65 -0.40
CA GLY A 111 -13.53 5.59 0.56
C GLY A 111 -12.13 6.04 0.17
N LEU A 112 -11.23 5.09 -0.14
CA LEU A 112 -9.85 5.37 -0.56
C LEU A 112 -9.80 6.28 -1.79
N ARG A 113 -10.78 6.19 -2.68
CA ARG A 113 -10.87 7.02 -3.89
C ARG A 113 -11.39 8.44 -3.66
N LYS A 114 -12.09 8.70 -2.56
CA LYS A 114 -12.79 9.98 -2.33
C LYS A 114 -12.18 10.84 -1.24
N ARG A 115 -11.31 10.25 -0.42
CA ARG A 115 -10.76 10.88 0.79
C ARG A 115 -9.31 11.32 0.61
N ASN A 116 -8.78 12.00 1.62
CA ASN A 116 -7.47 12.61 1.56
C ASN A 116 -6.38 11.74 2.18
N GLN A 117 -6.74 10.95 3.21
CA GLN A 117 -5.76 10.17 3.96
C GLN A 117 -6.34 8.86 4.51
N LEU A 118 -5.46 7.87 4.58
CA LEU A 118 -5.68 6.60 5.26
C LEU A 118 -4.78 6.58 6.51
N LYS A 119 -5.39 6.61 7.69
CA LYS A 119 -4.72 6.49 8.98
C LYS A 119 -4.46 5.00 9.26
N VAL A 120 -3.24 4.68 9.63
CA VAL A 120 -2.84 3.35 10.11
C VAL A 120 -2.50 3.48 11.58
N LYS A 121 -3.30 2.89 12.46
CA LYS A 121 -3.07 2.93 13.91
C LYS A 121 -2.52 1.59 14.40
N THR A 122 -1.55 1.66 15.28
CA THR A 122 -0.85 0.53 15.88
C THR A 122 -0.35 0.91 17.27
N VAL A 123 0.33 -0.01 17.95
CA VAL A 123 0.87 0.16 19.29
C VAL A 123 2.38 -0.07 19.23
N ALA A 124 3.17 0.80 19.85
CA ALA A 124 4.61 0.59 20.01
C ALA A 124 4.88 -0.48 21.08
N ASP A 125 6.05 -1.11 21.06
CA ASP A 125 6.46 -2.16 22.02
C ASP A 125 6.50 -1.68 23.51
N GLY A 126 6.33 -0.36 23.74
CA GLY A 126 6.15 0.24 25.07
C GLY A 126 4.69 0.60 25.41
N GLY A 127 3.71 0.14 24.64
CA GLY A 127 2.28 0.38 24.86
C GLY A 127 1.75 1.72 24.34
N LYS A 128 2.61 2.58 23.77
CA LYS A 128 2.19 3.88 23.23
C LYS A 128 1.46 3.72 21.90
N GLU A 129 0.25 4.27 21.80
CA GLU A 129 -0.44 4.38 20.51
C GLU A 129 0.37 5.17 19.49
N THR A 130 0.50 4.61 18.30
CA THR A 130 1.26 5.19 17.19
C THR A 130 0.40 5.17 15.94
N ALA A 131 0.41 6.29 15.21
CA ALA A 131 -0.35 6.43 13.98
C ALA A 131 0.56 6.86 12.82
N PHE A 132 0.33 6.25 11.66
CA PHE A 132 0.95 6.60 10.38
C PHE A 132 -0.13 7.09 9.42
N MET A 133 0.25 7.96 8.50
CA MET A 133 -0.67 8.61 7.57
C MET A 133 -0.27 8.27 6.15
N ILE A 134 -1.13 7.63 5.38
CA ILE A 134 -0.90 7.39 3.95
C ILE A 134 -1.72 8.41 3.18
N SER A 135 -1.07 9.17 2.29
CA SER A 135 -1.77 10.13 1.43
C SER A 135 -2.64 9.41 0.39
N LEU A 136 -3.84 9.89 0.14
CA LEU A 136 -4.72 9.40 -0.94
C LEU A 136 -4.72 10.33 -2.15
N LYS A 137 -3.89 11.38 -2.15
CA LYS A 137 -3.75 12.30 -3.28
C LYS A 137 -3.22 11.57 -4.51
N GLY A 138 -4.06 11.47 -5.53
CA GLY A 138 -3.75 10.78 -6.79
C GLY A 138 -4.07 9.27 -6.80
N PHE A 139 -4.55 8.72 -5.68
CA PHE A 139 -4.93 7.30 -5.58
C PHE A 139 -5.95 6.86 -6.65
N PRO A 140 -7.05 7.59 -6.95
CA PRO A 140 -8.00 7.15 -7.98
C PRO A 140 -7.37 6.95 -9.34
N SER A 141 -6.54 7.92 -9.75
CA SER A 141 -5.85 7.89 -11.04
C SER A 141 -4.81 6.77 -11.10
N ALA A 142 -4.03 6.58 -10.04
CA ALA A 142 -3.07 5.49 -9.93
C ALA A 142 -3.75 4.11 -9.97
N PHE A 143 -4.87 3.95 -9.26
CA PHE A 143 -5.64 2.70 -9.23
C PHE A 143 -6.21 2.36 -10.61
N ASP A 144 -6.86 3.33 -11.27
CA ASP A 144 -7.45 3.13 -12.59
C ASP A 144 -6.39 2.80 -13.64
N ARG A 145 -5.24 3.47 -13.57
CA ARG A 145 -4.09 3.20 -14.45
C ARG A 145 -3.51 1.81 -14.20
N THR A 146 -3.35 1.42 -12.94
CA THR A 146 -2.87 0.09 -12.58
C THR A 146 -3.82 -1.00 -13.08
N ALA A 147 -5.14 -0.82 -12.91
CA ALA A 147 -6.15 -1.75 -13.38
C ALA A 147 -6.18 -1.87 -14.91
N ALA A 148 -6.02 -0.76 -15.62
CA ALA A 148 -5.92 -0.76 -17.08
C ALA A 148 -4.65 -1.46 -17.59
N LEU A 149 -3.55 -1.33 -16.85
CA LEU A 149 -2.29 -2.00 -17.17
C LEU A 149 -2.20 -3.43 -16.65
N ALA A 150 -3.01 -3.86 -15.69
CA ALA A 150 -3.00 -5.26 -15.23
C ALA A 150 -3.70 -6.22 -16.21
N LYS A 151 -4.53 -5.68 -17.10
CA LYS A 151 -5.08 -6.39 -18.27
C LYS A 151 -3.98 -6.64 -19.33
#